data_AF-A0A126Q503-F1
#
_entry.id   AF-A0A126Q503-F1
#
_cell.length_a   1.000
_cell.length_b   1.000
_cell.length_c   1.000
_cell.angle_alpha   90.00
_cell.angle_beta   90.00
_cell.angle_gamma   90.00
#
_symmetry.space_group_name_H-M   'P 1'
#
loop_
_entity.id
_entity.type
_entity.pdbx_description
1 polymer ?
#
loop_
_entity_poly.entity_id
_entity_poly.type
_entity_poly.pdbx_seq_one_letter_code
_entity_poly.pdbx_strand_id
1 'polypeptide(L)'
;MSKKAFEGATKAQWNLYLSKLSQLGSLQSIGLPELQQSKTFSSVSGSTTTHAVYLVPVTFDTGLAHVQLSIESKEDKIQINSVKFLSDILML
;
A
#
# COMPACT_ATOMS: atom_id res chain seq x y z
N MET A 1 -5.46 0.06 6.62
CA MET A 1 -6.05 1.18 5.84
C MET A 1 -6.79 2.09 6.79
N SER A 2 -6.69 3.42 6.61
CA SER A 2 -7.50 4.36 7.38
C SER A 2 -9.00 4.20 7.07
N LYS A 3 -9.87 4.54 8.03
CA LYS A 3 -11.33 4.46 7.87
C LYS A 3 -11.82 5.26 6.65
N LYS A 4 -11.24 6.45 6.44
CA LYS A 4 -11.53 7.31 5.28
C LYS A 4 -11.15 6.66 3.94
N ALA A 5 -10.03 5.93 3.88
CA ALA A 5 -9.61 5.21 2.68
C ALA A 5 -10.50 4.00 2.38
N PHE A 6 -11.02 3.33 3.41
CA PHE A 6 -11.91 2.17 3.25
C PHE A 6 -13.34 2.58 2.84
N GLU A 7 -13.87 3.63 3.46
CA GLU A 7 -15.24 4.12 3.24
C GLU A 7 -15.38 4.99 1.98
N GLY A 8 -14.26 5.45 1.41
CA GLY A 8 -14.25 6.32 0.23
C GLY A 8 -14.59 5.64 -1.10
N ALA A 9 -14.64 4.31 -1.15
CA ALA A 9 -14.91 3.56 -2.37
C ALA A 9 -16.32 2.94 -2.37
N THR A 10 -17.02 3.04 -3.50
CA THR A 10 -18.32 2.38 -3.72
C THR A 10 -18.17 0.86 -3.79
N LYS A 11 -19.25 0.11 -3.57
CA LYS A 11 -19.26 -1.36 -3.73
C LYS A 11 -18.78 -1.82 -5.11
N ALA A 12 -19.16 -1.09 -6.17
CA ALA A 12 -18.74 -1.41 -7.53
C ALA A 12 -17.22 -1.25 -7.71
N GLN A 13 -16.64 -0.18 -7.15
CA GLN A 13 -15.18 0.04 -7.16
C GLN A 13 -14.44 -1.03 -6.35
N TRP A 14 -14.99 -1.45 -5.21
CA TRP A 14 -14.45 -2.56 -4.43
C TRP A 14 -14.47 -3.88 -5.19
N ASN A 15 -15.59 -4.22 -5.83
CA ASN A 15 -15.70 -5.45 -6.60
C ASN A 15 -14.71 -5.46 -7.78
N LEU A 16 -14.57 -4.34 -8.49
CA LEU A 16 -13.58 -4.20 -9.57
C LEU A 16 -12.14 -4.33 -9.06
N TYR A 17 -11.84 -3.75 -7.89
CA TYR A 17 -10.53 -3.87 -7.26
C TYR A 17 -10.22 -5.32 -6.88
N LEU A 18 -11.18 -6.00 -6.23
CA LEU A 18 -11.04 -7.40 -5.84
C LEU A 18 -10.94 -8.33 -7.05
N SER A 19 -11.70 -8.09 -8.12
CA SER A 19 -11.61 -8.89 -9.34
C SER A 19 -10.24 -8.76 -9.99
N LYS A 20 -9.68 -7.54 -10.03
CA LYS A 20 -8.32 -7.33 -10.52
C LYS A 20 -7.28 -8.03 -9.65
N LEU A 21 -7.35 -7.86 -8.33
CA LEU A 21 -6.43 -8.56 -7.42
C LEU A 21 -6.51 -10.08 -7.54
N SER A 22 -7.68 -10.65 -7.80
CA SER A 22 -7.82 -12.09 -7.98
C SER A 22 -7.03 -12.63 -9.17
N GLN A 23 -6.69 -11.79 -10.16
CA GLN A 23 -5.84 -12.15 -11.29
C GLN A 23 -4.37 -12.38 -10.91
N LEU A 24 -3.93 -11.87 -9.75
CA LEU A 24 -2.60 -12.15 -9.22
C LEU A 24 -2.46 -13.59 -8.71
N GLY A 25 -3.55 -14.33 -8.54
CA GLY A 25 -3.50 -15.69 -7.99
C GLY A 25 -3.00 -15.75 -6.55
N SER A 26 -2.22 -16.79 -6.24
CA SER A 26 -1.81 -17.12 -4.86
C SER A 26 -0.43 -16.55 -4.53
N LEU A 27 -0.32 -15.85 -3.40
CA LEU A 27 0.94 -15.30 -2.91
C LEU A 27 1.91 -16.43 -2.52
N GLN A 28 3.11 -16.42 -3.10
CA GLN A 28 4.17 -17.41 -2.85
C GLN A 28 5.26 -16.88 -1.92
N SER A 29 5.72 -15.64 -2.14
CA SER A 29 6.79 -15.06 -1.33
C SER A 29 6.69 -13.53 -1.23
N ILE A 30 7.27 -13.00 -0.15
CA ILE A 30 7.40 -11.57 0.11
C ILE A 30 8.89 -11.27 0.30
N GLY A 31 9.42 -10.35 -0.50
CA GLY A 31 10.79 -9.87 -0.41
C GLY A 31 10.99 -8.81 0.67
N LEU A 32 12.23 -8.32 0.78
CA LEU A 32 12.55 -7.24 1.70
C LEU A 32 11.95 -5.91 1.22
N PRO A 33 11.25 -5.15 2.08
CA PRO A 33 10.76 -3.83 1.74
C PRO A 33 11.91 -2.85 1.45
N GLU A 34 11.80 -2.10 0.36
CA GLU A 34 12.71 -1.03 -0.01
C GLU A 34 12.07 0.33 0.25
N LEU A 35 12.72 1.19 1.03
CA LEU A 35 12.25 2.55 1.25
C LEU A 35 12.44 3.37 -0.04
N GLN A 36 11.34 3.79 -0.65
CA GLN A 36 11.37 4.61 -1.86
C GLN A 36 11.42 6.10 -1.52
N GLN A 37 10.64 6.52 -0.53
CA GLN A 37 10.54 7.92 -0.11
C GLN A 37 10.18 8.02 1.36
N SER A 38 10.75 9.01 2.05
CA SER A 38 10.34 9.41 3.40
C SER A 38 10.26 10.92 3.48
N LYS A 39 9.22 11.45 4.13
CA LYS A 39 9.03 12.87 4.41
C LYS A 39 8.55 13.05 5.84
N THR A 40 9.22 13.90 6.60
CA THR A 40 8.83 14.24 7.98
C THR A 40 8.38 15.69 8.04
N PHE A 41 7.21 15.92 8.63
CA PHE A 41 6.65 17.23 8.91
C PHE A 41 6.61 17.43 10.42
N SER A 42 7.20 18.53 10.90
CA SER A 42 7.11 18.94 12.30
C SER A 42 6.26 20.20 12.39
N SER A 43 5.25 20.19 13.26
CA SER A 43 4.45 21.37 13.54
C SER A 43 5.12 22.25 14.61
N VAL A 44 4.82 23.55 14.58
CA VAL A 44 5.27 24.49 15.62
C VAL A 44 4.72 24.10 17.01
N SER A 45 3.58 23.39 17.06
CA SER A 45 2.98 22.86 18.30
C SER A 45 3.62 21.54 18.78
N GLY A 46 4.71 21.08 18.17
CA GLY A 46 5.50 19.94 18.64
C GLY A 46 5.07 18.56 18.11
N SER A 47 4.07 18.47 17.25
CA SER A 47 3.66 17.19 16.65
C SER A 47 4.51 16.88 15.42
N THR A 48 5.14 15.71 15.37
CA THR A 48 5.88 15.23 14.20
C THR A 48 5.10 14.12 13.50
N THR A 49 4.89 14.28 12.20
CA THR A 49 4.28 13.29 11.32
C THR A 49 5.30 12.86 10.27
N THR A 50 5.56 11.56 10.14
CA THR A 50 6.42 11.00 9.11
C THR A 50 5.59 10.19 8.13
N HIS A 51 5.72 10.48 6.84
CA HIS A 51 5.14 9.68 5.76
C HIS A 51 6.26 8.92 5.06
N ALA A 52 6.12 7.61 4.93
CA ALA A 52 7.08 6.77 4.21
C ALA A 52 6.37 5.91 3.18
N VAL A 53 7.02 5.72 2.03
CA VAL A 53 6.57 4.86 0.95
C VAL A 53 7.60 3.74 0.77
N TYR A 54 7.15 2.51 0.92
CA TYR A 54 7.94 1.31 0.70
C TYR A 54 7.48 0.61 -0.57
N LEU A 55 8.42 0.02 -1.29
CA LEU A 55 8.16 -0.93 -2.37
C LEU A 55 8.54 -2.32 -1.86
N VAL A 56 7.58 -3.23 -1.85
CA VAL A 56 7.77 -4.60 -1.38
C VAL A 56 7.69 -5.53 -2.59
N PRO A 57 8.80 -6.17 -2.99
CA PRO A 57 8.76 -7.21 -4.01
C PRO A 57 7.88 -8.37 -3.51
N VAL A 58 6.97 -8.86 -4.34
CA VAL A 58 6.13 -10.00 -4.03
C VAL A 58 6.08 -10.94 -5.23
N THR A 59 6.06 -12.24 -4.95
CA THR A 59 5.91 -13.26 -5.99
C THR A 59 4.58 -13.95 -5.80
N PHE A 60 3.79 -13.98 -6.87
CA PHE A 60 2.61 -14.80 -6.97
C PHE A 60 2.85 -15.98 -7.92
N ASP A 61 1.96 -16.96 -7.91
CA ASP A 61 1.96 -18.05 -8.88
C ASP A 61 1.79 -17.56 -10.34
N THR A 62 1.09 -16.44 -10.56
CA THR A 62 0.95 -15.81 -11.88
C THR A 62 2.14 -14.95 -12.28
N GLY A 63 3.12 -14.73 -11.39
CA GLY A 63 4.34 -13.99 -11.70
C GLY A 63 4.76 -12.98 -10.62
N LEU A 64 5.75 -12.16 -10.98
CA LEU A 64 6.30 -11.13 -10.11
C LEU A 64 5.39 -9.90 -10.04
N ALA A 65 5.36 -9.28 -8.87
CA ALA A 65 4.68 -8.02 -8.65
C ALA A 65 5.40 -7.22 -7.56
N HIS A 66 4.99 -5.97 -7.39
CA HIS A 66 5.41 -5.14 -6.28
C HIS A 66 4.20 -4.59 -5.54
N VAL A 67 4.32 -4.44 -4.23
CA VAL A 67 3.34 -3.73 -3.40
C VAL A 67 3.95 -2.41 -2.97
N GLN A 68 3.37 -1.31 -3.40
CA GLN A 68 3.68 0.00 -2.88
C GLN A 68 2.84 0.25 -1.62
N LEU A 69 3.52 0.34 -0.48
CA LEU A 69 2.95 0.54 0.84
C LEU A 69 3.26 1.97 1.31
N SER A 70 2.23 2.79 1.51
CA SER A 70 2.38 4.11 2.12
C SER A 70 1.96 4.04 3.58
N ILE A 71 2.87 4.40 4.47
CA ILE A 71 2.64 4.49 5.91
C ILE A 71 2.77 5.92 6.39
N GLU A 72 2.03 6.21 7.46
CA GLU A 72 2.13 7.45 8.22
C GLU A 72 2.37 7.10 9.68
N SER A 73 3.38 7.72 10.27
CA SER A 73 3.69 7.64 11.69
C SER A 73 3.45 9.00 12.32
N LYS A 74 2.58 9.06 13.34
CA LYS A 74 2.30 10.26 14.12
C LYS A 74 2.10 9.87 15.58
N GLU A 75 2.82 10.51 16.49
CA GLU A 75 2.63 10.37 17.95
C GLU A 75 2.50 8.88 18.38
N ASP A 76 3.50 8.08 18.03
CA ASP A 76 3.61 6.63 18.28
C ASP A 76 2.54 5.74 17.62
N LYS A 77 1.71 6.29 16.74
CA LYS A 77 0.77 5.53 15.92
C LYS A 77 1.28 5.41 14.49
N ILE A 78 1.46 4.17 14.04
CA ILE A 78 1.72 3.86 12.64
C ILE A 78 0.39 3.46 11.98
N GLN A 79 0.07 4.10 10.86
CA GLN A 79 -1.11 3.80 10.05
C GLN A 79 -0.69 3.49 8.62
N ILE A 80 -1.30 2.45 8.05
CA ILE A 80 -1.20 2.18 6.62
C ILE A 80 -2.21 3.09 5.91
N ASN A 81 -1.70 4.07 5.19
CA ASN A 81 -2.49 5.02 4.41
C ASN A 81 -2.98 4.40 3.10
N SER A 82 -2.10 3.68 2.39
CA SER A 82 -2.47 3.03 1.13
C SER A 82 -1.65 1.77 0.86
N VAL A 83 -2.28 0.80 0.20
CA VAL A 83 -1.65 -0.38 -0.37
C VAL A 83 -1.98 -0.39 -1.85
N LYS A 84 -0.98 -0.43 -2.73
CA LYS A 84 -1.16 -0.48 -4.19
C LYS A 84 -0.34 -1.62 -4.76
N PHE A 85 -0.99 -2.50 -5.53
CA PHE A 85 -0.31 -3.57 -6.26
C PHE A 85 0.13 -3.07 -7.64
N LEU A 86 1.37 -3.35 -7.98
CA LEU A 86 2.03 -3.02 -9.24
C LEU A 86 2.43 -4.34 -9.88
N SER A 87 1.64 -4.79 -10.85
CA SER A 87 1.93 -5.98 -11.63
C SER A 87 1.47 -5.77 -13.06
N ASP A 88 2.24 -6.27 -14.02
CA ASP A 88 1.93 -6.14 -15.44
C ASP A 88 0.60 -6.83 -15.77
N ILE A 89 0.27 -7.94 -15.09
CA ILE A 89 -0.98 -8.67 -15.30
C ILE A 89 -2.22 -7.85 -14.91
N LEU A 90 -2.07 -6.85 -14.04
CA LEU A 90 -3.15 -5.95 -13.62
C LEU A 90 -3.35 -4.76 -14.57
N MET A 91 -2.41 -4.55 -15.49
CA MET A 91 -2.44 -3.50 -16.51
C MET A 91 -2.99 -3.98 -17.86
N LEU A 92 -3.32 -5.27 -17.97
CA LEU A 92 -4.05 -5.89 -19.07
C LEU A 92 -5.58 -5.72 -18.89
#